data_AF-A0A8J4THE5-F1
#
_entry.id   AF-A0A8J4THE5-F1
#
_cell.length_a   1.000
_cell.length_b   1.000
_cell.length_c   1.000
_cell.angle_alpha   90.00
_cell.angle_beta   90.00
_cell.angle_gamma   90.00
#
_symmetry.space_group_name_H-M   'P 1'
#
loop_
_entity.id
_entity.type
_entity.pdbx_description
1 polymer ?
#
loop_
_entity_poly.entity_id
_entity_poly.type
_entity_poly.pdbx_seq_one_letter_code
_entity_poly.pdbx_strand_id
1 'polypeptide(L)'
;VGTVEGSAHEHEKPSDEKPEPDTLSPPHKAPPPSLLSQECVDEKHTRSSCAKVFCPPWERCINGRCVCKLPYQCPRFGPTVCGLEGRSYTSLCQAQAIACREKRPLFSHYTDLGSCD
;
A
#
# COMPACT_ATOMS: atom_id res chain seq x y z
N VAL A 1 -28.08 -48.48 26.56
CA VAL A 1 -27.31 -47.88 25.43
C VAL A 1 -28.34 -47.42 24.43
N GLY A 2 -28.78 -46.18 24.56
CA GLY A 2 -29.81 -45.56 23.73
C GLY A 2 -29.20 -44.34 23.05
N THR A 3 -29.21 -44.37 21.73
CA THR A 3 -28.75 -43.33 20.81
C THR A 3 -29.66 -42.11 20.91
N VAL A 4 -29.08 -40.94 21.20
CA VAL A 4 -29.75 -39.65 21.05
C VAL A 4 -29.05 -38.84 19.97
N GLU A 5 -29.89 -38.17 19.20
CA GLU A 5 -29.73 -37.68 17.84
C GLU A 5 -28.70 -36.57 17.66
N GLY A 6 -28.20 -36.48 16.42
CA GLY A 6 -27.31 -35.42 15.98
C GLY A 6 -27.96 -34.04 16.07
N SER A 7 -27.20 -33.08 16.58
CA SER A 7 -27.51 -31.66 16.47
C SER A 7 -26.57 -31.05 15.43
N ALA A 8 -27.11 -30.87 14.22
CA ALA A 8 -26.52 -30.01 13.22
C ALA A 8 -26.82 -28.56 13.63
N HIS A 9 -25.81 -27.86 14.15
CA HIS A 9 -25.92 -26.41 14.28
C HIS A 9 -25.66 -25.78 12.92
N GLU A 10 -26.68 -25.08 12.43
CA GLU A 10 -26.75 -24.35 11.17
C GLU A 10 -25.62 -23.31 11.04
N HIS A 11 -25.07 -23.22 9.83
CA HIS A 11 -24.17 -22.17 9.41
C HIS A 11 -24.95 -20.84 9.33
N GLU A 12 -24.84 -20.02 10.36
CA GLU A 12 -25.26 -18.62 10.27
C GLU A 12 -24.22 -17.86 9.45
N LYS A 13 -24.59 -17.55 8.20
CA LYS A 13 -23.78 -16.83 7.22
C LYS A 13 -23.71 -15.35 7.62
N PRO A 14 -22.54 -14.78 7.97
CA PRO A 14 -22.42 -13.34 8.15
C PRO A 14 -22.42 -12.67 6.78
N SER A 15 -23.29 -11.69 6.63
CA SER A 15 -23.44 -10.80 5.48
C SER A 15 -22.11 -10.13 5.14
N ASP A 16 -21.70 -10.21 3.87
CA ASP A 16 -20.64 -9.38 3.27
C ASP A 16 -21.04 -7.90 3.34
N GLU A 17 -20.79 -7.24 4.46
CA GLU A 17 -20.74 -5.78 4.51
C GLU A 17 -19.30 -5.38 4.20
N LYS A 18 -19.07 -5.05 2.93
CA LYS A 18 -17.83 -4.48 2.42
C LYS A 18 -17.55 -3.16 3.18
N PRO A 19 -16.47 -3.06 3.98
CA PRO A 19 -16.13 -1.79 4.61
C PRO A 19 -15.73 -0.78 3.51
N GLU A 20 -16.48 0.31 3.45
CA GLU A 20 -16.13 1.48 2.66
C GLU A 20 -14.81 2.06 3.20
N PRO A 21 -13.85 2.46 2.34
CA PRO A 21 -12.60 3.03 2.81
C PRO A 21 -12.88 4.39 3.47
N ASP A 22 -12.76 4.41 4.80
CA ASP A 22 -12.76 5.60 5.64
C ASP A 22 -11.83 6.66 5.05
N THR A 23 -12.44 7.67 4.42
CA THR A 23 -11.75 8.83 3.87
C THR A 23 -11.47 9.81 5.00
N LEU A 24 -10.54 9.47 5.89
CA LEU A 24 -9.92 10.44 6.79
C LEU A 24 -8.68 11.04 6.10
N SER A 25 -8.91 11.82 5.05
CA SER A 25 -7.97 12.88 4.70
C SER A 25 -8.45 14.18 5.36
N PRO A 26 -7.61 14.90 6.13
CA PRO A 26 -8.01 16.15 6.74
C PRO A 26 -8.48 17.16 5.68
N PRO A 27 -9.38 18.10 6.02
CA PRO A 27 -9.83 19.14 5.11
C PRO A 27 -8.66 20.08 4.82
N HIS A 28 -7.88 19.76 3.79
CA HIS A 28 -6.92 20.70 3.24
C HIS A 28 -7.73 21.83 2.60
N LYS A 29 -7.86 22.97 3.32
CA LYS A 29 -8.36 24.21 2.70
C LYS A 29 -7.47 24.48 1.48
N ALA A 30 -8.08 24.46 0.30
CA ALA A 30 -7.38 24.79 -0.92
C ALA A 30 -6.77 26.21 -0.77
N PRO A 31 -5.50 26.41 -1.19
CA PRO A 31 -4.91 27.73 -1.15
C PRO A 31 -5.71 28.69 -2.04
N PRO A 32 -5.70 30.01 -1.74
CA PRO A 32 -6.44 30.99 -2.52
C PRO A 32 -6.03 30.94 -4.00
N PRO A 33 -6.96 31.14 -4.95
CA PRO A 33 -6.73 30.96 -6.39
C PRO A 33 -5.55 31.78 -6.94
N SER A 34 -5.24 32.92 -6.33
CA SER A 34 -4.12 33.79 -6.72
C SER A 34 -2.73 33.18 -6.50
N LEU A 35 -2.62 32.11 -5.71
CA LEU A 35 -1.35 31.39 -5.47
C LEU A 35 -1.23 30.11 -6.30
N LEU A 36 -2.25 29.77 -7.09
CA LEU A 36 -2.31 28.56 -7.91
C LEU A 36 -2.15 28.94 -9.39
N SER A 37 -1.26 28.26 -10.09
CA SER A 37 -1.25 28.34 -11.56
C SER A 37 -2.44 27.56 -12.10
N GLN A 38 -3.34 28.23 -12.81
CA GLN A 38 -4.55 27.62 -13.37
C GLN A 38 -4.21 26.47 -14.32
N GLU A 39 -3.15 26.61 -15.12
CA GLU A 39 -2.64 25.55 -16.01
C GLU A 39 -2.30 24.27 -15.23
N CYS A 40 -1.65 24.40 -14.06
CA CYS A 40 -1.31 23.25 -13.21
C CYS A 40 -2.54 22.62 -12.56
N VAL A 41 -3.57 23.42 -12.26
CA VAL A 41 -4.85 22.95 -11.71
C VAL A 41 -5.60 22.13 -12.77
N ASP A 42 -5.62 22.61 -14.02
CA ASP A 42 -6.29 21.95 -15.13
C ASP A 42 -5.62 20.60 -15.48
N GLU A 43 -4.30 20.52 -15.33
CA GLU A 43 -3.51 19.29 -15.51
C GLU A 43 -3.66 18.27 -14.35
N LYS A 44 -4.28 18.64 -13.22
CA LYS A 44 -4.60 17.77 -12.08
C LYS A 44 -3.42 16.92 -11.58
N HIS A 45 -2.26 17.54 -11.43
CA HIS A 45 -1.07 16.83 -10.92
C HIS A 45 -1.31 16.24 -9.52
N THR A 46 -0.77 15.04 -9.30
CA THR A 46 -0.86 14.32 -8.02
C THR A 46 0.53 13.96 -7.50
N ARG A 47 0.61 13.28 -6.35
CA ARG A 47 1.87 12.69 -5.87
C ARG A 47 2.48 11.68 -6.86
N SER A 48 1.68 11.15 -7.79
CA SER A 48 2.16 10.27 -8.86
C SER A 48 2.61 11.02 -10.11
N SER A 49 2.54 12.36 -10.16
CA SER A 49 2.97 13.16 -11.31
C SER A 49 4.45 13.52 -11.20
N CYS A 50 5.32 12.72 -11.82
CA CYS A 50 6.78 12.94 -11.76
C CYS A 50 7.28 14.15 -12.53
N ALA A 51 6.41 14.79 -13.32
CA ALA A 51 6.69 16.11 -13.90
C ALA A 51 6.76 17.23 -12.84
N LYS A 52 6.23 16.99 -11.63
CA LYS A 52 6.18 17.99 -10.55
C LYS A 52 6.86 17.53 -9.26
N VAL A 53 6.86 16.23 -8.96
CA VAL A 53 7.43 15.67 -7.72
C VAL A 53 8.36 14.48 -7.98
N PHE A 54 9.27 14.20 -7.06
CA PHE A 54 10.06 12.97 -7.12
C PHE A 54 9.21 11.76 -6.75
N CYS A 55 9.33 10.68 -7.54
CA CYS A 55 8.71 9.41 -7.19
C CYS A 55 9.35 8.81 -5.93
N PRO A 56 8.58 8.07 -5.12
CA PRO A 56 9.13 7.24 -4.06
C PRO A 56 10.22 6.28 -4.59
N PRO A 57 11.18 5.84 -3.73
CA PRO A 57 12.30 5.00 -4.17
C PRO A 57 11.91 3.68 -4.85
N TRP A 58 10.75 3.12 -4.50
CA TRP A 58 10.17 1.89 -5.07
C TRP A 58 9.33 2.11 -6.35
N GLU A 59 9.31 3.33 -6.87
CA GLU A 59 8.67 3.70 -8.13
C GLU A 59 9.69 4.33 -9.10
N ARG A 60 9.35 4.35 -10.39
CA ARG A 60 10.14 5.00 -11.45
C ARG A 60 9.24 5.91 -12.29
N CYS A 61 9.81 7.00 -12.80
CA CYS A 61 9.11 7.94 -13.66
C CYS A 61 9.05 7.41 -15.10
N ILE A 62 7.83 7.30 -15.65
CA ILE A 62 7.57 6.93 -17.04
C ILE A 62 6.48 7.86 -17.56
N ASN A 63 6.75 8.60 -18.64
CA ASN A 63 5.78 9.49 -19.28
C ASN A 63 5.10 10.47 -18.31
N GLY A 64 5.87 11.08 -17.40
CA GLY A 64 5.35 12.05 -16.43
C GLY A 64 4.57 11.43 -15.26
N ARG A 65 4.49 10.09 -15.17
CA ARG A 65 3.84 9.37 -14.05
C ARG A 65 4.78 8.42 -13.32
N CYS A 66 4.63 8.33 -12.00
CA CYS A 66 5.29 7.33 -11.18
C CYS A 66 4.61 5.97 -11.33
N VAL A 67 5.43 4.96 -11.65
CA VAL A 67 5.00 3.58 -11.86
C VAL A 67 5.83 2.66 -10.98
N CYS A 68 5.20 1.66 -10.36
CA CYS A 68 5.89 0.71 -9.48
C CYS A 68 7.10 0.06 -10.18
N LYS A 69 8.24 0.03 -9.49
CA LYS A 69 9.39 -0.77 -9.91
C LYS A 69 9.09 -2.25 -9.74
N LEU A 70 9.84 -3.09 -10.46
CA LEU A 70 9.85 -4.53 -10.15
C LEU A 70 10.73 -4.77 -8.93
N PRO A 71 10.41 -5.78 -8.08
CA PRO A 71 11.11 -5.99 -6.82
C PRO A 71 12.63 -6.20 -6.98
N TYR A 72 13.07 -6.75 -8.10
CA TYR A 72 14.49 -6.96 -8.40
C TYR A 72 15.24 -5.70 -8.87
N GLN A 73 14.53 -4.61 -9.21
CA GLN A 73 15.14 -3.31 -9.53
C GLN A 73 15.49 -2.52 -8.25
N CYS A 74 15.06 -3.01 -7.09
CA CYS A 74 15.45 -2.46 -5.81
C CYS A 74 16.87 -2.92 -5.44
N PRO A 75 17.67 -2.04 -4.82
CA PRO A 75 18.92 -2.45 -4.20
C PRO A 75 18.68 -3.54 -3.16
N ARG A 76 19.55 -4.56 -3.17
CA ARG A 76 19.55 -5.65 -2.18
C ARG A 76 20.34 -5.30 -0.91
N PHE A 77 20.98 -4.14 -0.89
CA PHE A 77 21.72 -3.65 0.26
C PHE A 77 20.78 -2.84 1.16
N GLY A 78 20.82 -3.10 2.46
CA GLY A 78 20.03 -2.40 3.46
C GLY A 78 19.49 -3.34 4.54
N PRO A 79 18.74 -2.79 5.50
CA PRO A 79 18.12 -3.58 6.55
C PRO A 79 16.98 -4.44 5.98
N THR A 80 16.91 -5.69 6.44
CA THR A 80 15.79 -6.59 6.18
C THR A 80 14.54 -6.02 6.85
N VAL A 81 13.38 -6.24 6.21
CA VAL A 81 12.10 -5.78 6.76
C VAL A 81 11.11 -6.92 6.84
N CYS A 82 10.19 -6.82 7.79
CA CYS A 82 9.10 -7.76 7.96
C CYS A 82 7.81 -7.25 7.34
N GLY A 83 7.10 -8.19 6.72
CA GLY A 83 5.75 -7.98 6.23
C GLY A 83 4.70 -8.17 7.31
N LEU A 84 3.49 -7.68 7.06
CA LEU A 84 2.31 -7.91 7.90
C LEU A 84 1.95 -9.40 7.95
N GLU A 85 2.27 -10.15 6.89
CA GLU A 85 2.11 -11.60 6.79
C GLU A 85 3.21 -12.43 7.48
N GLY A 86 4.12 -11.80 8.25
CA GLY A 86 5.23 -12.51 8.89
C GLY A 86 6.33 -12.96 7.92
N ARG A 87 6.32 -12.50 6.66
CA ARG A 87 7.39 -12.79 5.69
C ARG A 87 8.49 -11.73 5.75
N SER A 88 9.75 -12.15 5.59
CA SER A 88 10.89 -11.23 5.47
C SER A 88 11.13 -10.79 4.02
N TYR A 89 11.58 -9.56 3.85
CA TYR A 89 11.95 -8.96 2.56
C TYR A 89 13.34 -8.36 2.65
N THR A 90 14.10 -8.46 1.55
CA THR A 90 15.53 -8.08 1.53
C THR A 90 15.77 -6.60 1.75
N SER A 91 14.77 -5.74 1.51
CA SER A 91 14.84 -4.30 1.80
C SER A 91 13.46 -3.67 1.83
N LEU A 92 13.34 -2.48 2.43
CA LEU A 92 12.11 -1.68 2.38
C LEU A 92 11.68 -1.38 0.93
N CYS A 93 12.63 -1.11 0.03
CA CYS A 93 12.31 -0.87 -1.38
C CYS A 93 11.60 -2.08 -1.98
N GLN A 94 12.11 -3.29 -1.73
CA GLN A 94 11.51 -4.52 -2.27
C GLN A 94 10.09 -4.71 -1.74
N ALA A 95 9.90 -4.59 -0.42
CA ALA A 95 8.59 -4.69 0.23
C ALA A 95 7.59 -3.68 -0.34
N GLN A 96 7.99 -2.41 -0.47
CA GLN A 96 7.11 -1.35 -1.00
C GLN A 96 6.87 -1.46 -2.51
N ALA A 97 7.83 -1.98 -3.29
CA ALA A 97 7.62 -2.24 -4.71
C ALA A 97 6.55 -3.34 -4.92
N ILE A 98 6.54 -4.36 -4.07
CA ILE A 98 5.50 -5.40 -4.08
C ILE A 98 4.16 -4.80 -3.63
N ALA A 99 4.15 -4.06 -2.51
CA ALA A 99 2.97 -3.36 -1.99
C ALA A 99 2.30 -2.47 -3.05
N CYS A 100 3.11 -1.68 -3.78
CA CYS A 100 2.66 -0.81 -4.86
C CYS A 100 1.97 -1.60 -5.98
N ARG A 101 2.54 -2.74 -6.39
CA ARG A 101 2.00 -3.56 -7.48
C ARG A 101 0.73 -4.32 -7.07
N GLU A 102 0.69 -4.79 -5.83
CA GLU A 102 -0.46 -5.54 -5.28
C GLU A 102 -1.55 -4.61 -4.74
N LYS A 103 -1.27 -3.31 -4.61
CA LYS A 103 -2.17 -2.30 -4.02
C LYS A 103 -2.64 -2.67 -2.62
N ARG A 104 -1.76 -3.27 -1.82
CA ARG A 104 -2.01 -3.60 -0.42
C ARG A 104 -0.84 -3.17 0.46
N PRO A 105 -1.09 -2.79 1.72
CA PRO A 105 0.00 -2.59 2.68
C PRO A 105 0.71 -3.93 2.92
N LEU A 106 2.03 -3.88 3.04
CA LEU A 106 2.87 -5.05 3.25
C LEU A 106 3.89 -4.81 4.36
N PHE A 107 4.53 -3.65 4.46
CA PHE A 107 5.52 -3.38 5.50
C PHE A 107 4.92 -3.35 6.93
N SER A 108 5.60 -4.02 7.87
CA SER A 108 5.31 -4.02 9.31
C SER A 108 6.40 -3.26 10.10
N HIS A 109 7.60 -3.82 10.19
CA HIS A 109 8.73 -3.25 10.94
C HIS A 109 10.08 -3.65 10.33
N TYR A 110 11.17 -3.01 10.77
CA TYR A 110 12.54 -3.40 10.43
C TYR A 110 13.03 -4.53 11.35
N THR A 111 13.83 -5.46 10.81
CA THR A 111 14.45 -6.54 11.57
C THR A 111 15.95 -6.59 11.31
N ASP A 112 16.72 -6.69 12.40
CA ASP A 112 18.18 -6.86 12.34
C ASP A 112 18.58 -8.34 12.37
N LEU A 113 17.65 -9.24 12.69
CA LEU A 113 17.87 -10.68 12.84
C LEU A 113 17.70 -11.46 11.52
N GLY A 114 17.27 -10.79 10.44
CA GLY A 114 17.11 -11.39 9.12
C GLY A 114 15.87 -12.30 8.95
N SER A 115 15.16 -12.60 10.04
CA SER A 115 13.86 -13.30 10.03
C SER A 115 12.78 -12.52 10.76
N CYS A 116 11.54 -12.89 10.47
CA CYS A 116 10.31 -12.37 11.07
C CYS A 116 9.68 -13.50 11.88
N ASP A 117 10.32 -13.83 13.00
CA ASP A 117 9.87 -14.84 13.96
C ASP A 117 9.76 -14.19 15.35
#